data_AF-A0A9X6QIV6-F1
#
_entry.id   AF-A0A9X6QIV6-F1
#
_cell.length_a   1.000
_cell.length_b   1.000
_cell.length_c   1.000
_cell.angle_alpha   90.00
_cell.angle_beta   90.00
_cell.angle_gamma   90.00
#
_symmetry.space_group_name_H-M   'P 1'
#
loop_
_entity.id
_entity.type
_entity.pdbx_description
1 polymer ?
#
loop_
_entity_poly.entity_id
_entity_poly.type
_entity_poly.pdbx_seq_one_letter_code
_entity_poly.pdbx_strand_id
1 'polypeptide(L)'
;MVRSKEKVLADVILGQIEMQLEHVMNQILLKKEQGETALEEHKKEFEIVVKNSKAMMNILYPVSQEKTLDVASMIEKMNRVLEEIESGARMKERTLTE
;
A
#
# COMPACT_ATOMS: atom_id res chain seq x y z
N MET A 1 -16.98 4.30 29.30
CA MET A 1 -17.31 3.33 28.22
C MET A 1 -17.26 3.92 26.80
N VAL A 2 -16.97 5.21 26.57
CA VAL A 2 -16.96 5.81 25.21
C VAL A 2 -15.74 5.40 24.37
N ARG A 3 -14.55 5.28 25.00
CA ARG A 3 -13.30 4.88 24.32
C ARG A 3 -13.34 3.54 23.58
N SER A 4 -14.22 2.60 23.96
CA SER A 4 -14.30 1.30 23.27
C SER A 4 -14.98 1.40 21.91
N LYS A 5 -16.00 2.25 21.74
CA LYS A 5 -16.69 2.43 20.45
C LYS A 5 -15.82 3.18 19.46
N GLU A 6 -15.10 4.20 19.93
CA GLU A 6 -14.14 4.96 19.11
C GLU A 6 -12.99 4.06 18.64
N LYS A 7 -12.44 3.23 19.52
CA LYS A 7 -11.43 2.22 19.15
C LYS A 7 -11.95 1.23 18.11
N VAL A 8 -13.14 0.68 18.31
CA VAL A 8 -13.75 -0.25 17.34
C VAL A 8 -13.93 0.40 15.98
N LEU A 9 -14.41 1.65 15.93
CA LEU A 9 -14.56 2.38 14.67
C LEU A 9 -13.20 2.65 14.01
N ALA A 10 -12.19 3.06 14.78
CA ALA A 10 -10.84 3.27 14.29
C ALA A 10 -10.24 1.97 13.71
N ASP A 11 -10.41 0.84 14.41
CA ASP A 11 -9.94 -0.48 13.96
C ASP A 11 -10.63 -0.88 12.64
N VAL A 12 -11.92 -0.60 12.48
CA VAL A 12 -12.66 -0.85 11.23
C VAL A 12 -12.14 0.01 10.09
N ILE A 13 -11.92 1.31 10.31
CA ILE A 13 -11.39 2.21 9.28
C ILE A 13 -9.98 1.78 8.87
N LEU A 14 -9.11 1.43 9.84
CA LEU A 14 -7.78 0.92 9.56
C LEU A 14 -7.83 -0.41 8.78
N GLY A 15 -8.77 -1.31 9.10
CA GLY A 15 -8.99 -2.53 8.32
C GLY A 15 -9.46 -2.26 6.89
N GLN A 16 -10.26 -1.22 6.65
CA GLN A 16 -10.64 -0.82 5.29
C GLN A 16 -9.44 -0.29 4.51
N ILE A 17 -8.57 0.49 5.17
CA ILE A 17 -7.32 0.96 4.57
C ILE A 17 -6.42 -0.23 4.20
N GLU A 18 -6.31 -1.25 5.07
CA GLU A 18 -5.56 -2.47 4.78
C GLU A 18 -6.06 -3.15 3.51
N MET A 19 -7.36 -3.41 3.43
CA MET A 19 -7.98 -4.06 2.27
C MET A 19 -7.77 -3.27 0.97
N GLN A 20 -7.84 -1.93 1.02
CA GLN A 20 -7.61 -1.09 -0.16
C GLN A 20 -6.16 -1.15 -0.64
N LEU A 21 -5.20 -1.09 0.27
CA LEU A 21 -3.78 -1.21 -0.03
C LEU A 21 -3.46 -2.60 -0.63
N GLU A 22 -3.99 -3.67 -0.05
CA GLU A 22 -3.84 -5.03 -0.58
C GLU A 22 -4.47 -5.16 -1.98
N HIS A 23 -5.65 -4.60 -2.18
CA HIS A 23 -6.33 -4.63 -3.47
C HIS A 23 -5.47 -4.00 -4.58
N VAL A 24 -4.98 -2.78 -4.36
CA VAL A 24 -4.13 -2.08 -5.34
C VAL A 24 -2.82 -2.83 -5.56
N MET A 25 -2.20 -3.34 -4.50
CA MET A 25 -0.96 -4.11 -4.63
C MET A 25 -1.16 -5.39 -5.46
N ASN A 26 -2.28 -6.09 -5.25
CA ASN A 26 -2.63 -7.26 -6.06
C ASN A 26 -2.85 -6.89 -7.53
N GLN A 27 -3.47 -5.75 -7.83
CA GLN A 27 -3.58 -5.27 -9.21
C GLN A 27 -2.19 -5.04 -9.82
N ILE A 28 -1.28 -4.37 -9.12
CA ILE A 28 0.10 -4.15 -9.58
C ILE A 28 0.80 -5.47 -9.89
N LEU A 29 0.71 -6.45 -8.98
CA LEU A 29 1.35 -7.75 -9.15
C LEU A 29 0.80 -8.53 -10.34
N LEU A 30 -0.51 -8.48 -10.58
CA LEU A 30 -1.14 -9.12 -11.74
C LEU A 30 -0.79 -8.43 -13.07
N LYS A 31 -0.59 -7.11 -13.04
CA LYS A 31 -0.35 -6.28 -14.23
C LYS A 31 1.12 -6.17 -14.62
N LYS A 32 2.05 -6.54 -13.74
CA LYS A 32 3.49 -6.68 -14.05
C LYS A 32 3.76 -7.50 -15.32
N GLU A 33 2.90 -8.46 -15.64
CA GLU A 33 3.03 -9.31 -16.83
C GLU A 33 2.43 -8.71 -18.11
N GLN A 34 1.70 -7.59 -18.01
CA GLN A 34 0.90 -7.01 -19.10
C GLN A 34 1.57 -5.81 -19.79
N GLY A 35 2.72 -5.33 -19.28
CA GLY A 35 3.53 -4.25 -19.89
C GLY A 35 3.77 -3.05 -18.96
N GLU A 36 4.79 -2.24 -19.25
CA GLU A 36 5.27 -1.16 -18.37
C GLU A 36 4.26 -0.02 -18.14
N THR A 37 3.47 0.36 -19.15
CA THR A 37 2.52 1.49 -19.01
C THR A 37 1.44 1.20 -17.97
N ALA A 38 0.94 -0.04 -17.93
CA ALA A 38 -0.06 -0.46 -16.94
C ALA A 38 0.54 -0.50 -15.52
N LEU A 39 1.82 -0.88 -15.40
CA LEU A 39 2.53 -0.89 -14.12
C LEU A 39 2.65 0.52 -13.53
N GLU A 40 3.01 1.51 -14.35
CA GLU A 40 3.19 2.90 -13.93
C GLU A 40 1.87 3.56 -13.50
N GLU A 41 0.76 3.27 -14.19
CA GLU A 41 -0.57 3.79 -13.81
C GLU A 41 -1.02 3.26 -12.44
N HIS A 42 -0.87 1.95 -12.20
CA HIS A 42 -1.24 1.35 -10.92
C HIS A 42 -0.29 1.75 -9.79
N LYS A 43 0.98 2.05 -10.08
CA LYS A 43 1.90 2.62 -9.09
C LYS A 43 1.41 4.00 -8.62
N LYS A 44 0.98 4.86 -9.54
CA LYS A 44 0.40 6.17 -9.17
C LYS A 44 -0.86 6.01 -8.32
N GLU A 45 -1.70 5.03 -8.64
CA GLU A 45 -2.87 4.69 -7.82
C GLU A 45 -2.45 4.29 -6.39
N PHE A 46 -1.44 3.43 -6.25
CA PHE A 46 -0.89 3.05 -4.95
C PHE A 46 -0.35 4.24 -4.17
N GLU A 47 0.40 5.14 -4.79
CA GLU A 47 0.91 6.35 -4.14
C GLU A 47 -0.22 7.25 -3.60
N ILE A 48 -1.30 7.39 -4.35
CA ILE A 48 -2.49 8.14 -3.93
C ILE A 48 -3.14 7.48 -2.71
N VAL A 49 -3.33 6.16 -2.75
CA VAL A 49 -3.88 5.40 -1.62
C VAL A 49 -2.99 5.58 -0.40
N VAL A 50 -1.68 5.35 -0.50
CA VAL A 50 -0.72 5.51 0.60
C VAL A 50 -0.77 6.92 1.20
N LYS A 51 -0.83 7.97 0.37
CA LYS A 51 -0.91 9.35 0.85
C LYS A 51 -2.18 9.57 1.69
N ASN A 52 -3.33 9.08 1.21
CA ASN A 52 -4.60 9.19 1.92
C ASN A 52 -4.61 8.34 3.20
N SER A 53 -4.06 7.12 3.14
CA SER A 53 -3.90 6.22 4.29
C SER A 53 -3.09 6.87 5.39
N LYS A 54 -1.94 7.48 5.07
CA LYS A 54 -1.09 8.19 6.05
C LYS A 54 -1.84 9.33 6.73
N ALA A 55 -2.63 10.10 5.98
CA ALA A 55 -3.44 11.17 6.55
C ALA A 55 -4.48 10.64 7.55
N MET A 56 -5.17 9.54 7.21
CA MET A 56 -6.13 8.90 8.11
C MET A 56 -5.46 8.27 9.33
N MET A 57 -4.33 7.59 9.14
CA MET A 57 -3.54 6.98 10.21
C MET A 57 -3.10 8.00 11.26
N ASN A 58 -2.69 9.21 10.85
CA ASN A 58 -2.32 10.28 11.78
C ASN A 58 -3.50 10.70 12.68
N ILE A 59 -4.72 10.67 12.16
CA ILE A 59 -5.94 10.98 12.92
C ILE A 59 -6.30 9.84 13.86
N LEU A 60 -6.12 8.58 13.41
CA LEU A 60 -6.53 7.39 14.15
C LEU A 60 -5.49 6.91 15.18
N TYR A 61 -4.23 7.33 15.05
CA TYR A 61 -3.13 6.91 15.92
C TYR A 61 -3.41 7.07 17.43
N PRO A 62 -3.97 8.19 17.93
CA PRO A 62 -4.27 8.35 19.35
C PRO A 62 -5.38 7.41 19.86
N VAL A 63 -6.18 6.85 18.96
CA VAL A 63 -7.35 6.01 19.26
C VAL A 63 -7.04 4.53 19.10
N SER A 64 -6.24 4.17 18.08
CA SER A 64 -5.79 2.80 17.83
C SER A 64 -4.34 2.75 17.36
N GLN A 65 -3.44 2.84 18.33
CA GLN A 65 -2.00 2.93 18.09
C GLN A 65 -1.43 1.66 17.45
N GLU A 66 -1.71 0.49 18.04
CA GLU A 66 -1.18 -0.81 17.58
C GLU A 66 -1.59 -1.08 16.13
N LYS A 67 -2.89 -1.00 15.84
CA LYS A 67 -3.41 -1.23 14.48
C LYS A 67 -2.87 -0.22 13.48
N THR A 68 -2.68 1.05 13.89
CA THR A 68 -2.07 2.06 13.02
C THR A 68 -0.62 1.70 12.67
N LEU A 69 0.16 1.18 13.62
CA LEU A 69 1.53 0.73 13.37
C LEU A 69 1.58 -0.50 12.47
N ASP A 70 0.61 -1.41 12.58
CA ASP A 70 0.49 -2.55 11.67
C ASP A 70 0.27 -2.09 10.22
N VAL A 71 -0.67 -1.16 9.99
CA VAL A 71 -0.89 -0.58 8.66
C VAL A 71 0.35 0.15 8.15
N ALA A 72 1.07 0.88 9.02
CA ALA A 72 2.32 1.54 8.65
C ALA A 72 3.37 0.53 8.17
N SER A 73 3.56 -0.57 8.92
CA SER A 73 4.48 -1.64 8.55
C SER A 73 4.09 -2.31 7.23
N MET A 74 2.78 -2.47 6.99
CA MET A 74 2.28 -3.01 5.72
C MET A 74 2.65 -2.11 4.53
N ILE A 75 2.46 -0.79 4.67
CA ILE A 75 2.84 0.18 3.65
C ILE A 75 4.35 0.11 3.37
N GLU A 76 5.19 0.02 4.40
CA GLU A 76 6.65 -0.12 4.21
C GLU A 76 7.01 -1.39 3.44
N LYS A 77 6.39 -2.53 3.76
CA LYS A 77 6.61 -3.79 3.04
C LYS A 77 6.18 -3.67 1.57
N MET A 78 5.01 -3.09 1.30
CA MET A 78 4.52 -2.90 -0.07
C MET A 78 5.45 -2.00 -0.89
N ASN A 79 5.94 -0.91 -0.32
CA ASN A 79 6.93 -0.05 -1.00
C ASN A 79 8.19 -0.82 -1.39
N ARG A 80 8.74 -1.65 -0.50
CA ARG A 80 9.91 -2.48 -0.82
C ARG A 80 9.63 -3.44 -1.97
N VAL A 81 8.46 -4.09 -1.98
CA VAL A 81 8.07 -4.98 -3.09
C VAL A 81 7.99 -4.21 -4.41
N LEU A 82 7.48 -2.98 -4.40
CA LEU A 82 7.46 -2.13 -5.60
C LEU A 82 8.86 -1.76 -6.09
N GLU A 83 9.76 -1.38 -5.19
CA GLU A 83 11.17 -1.10 -5.50
C GLU A 83 11.88 -2.32 -6.10
N GLU A 84 11.61 -3.52 -5.59
CA GLU A 84 12.13 -4.78 -6.13
C GLU A 84 11.57 -5.09 -7.52
N ILE A 85 10.28 -4.85 -7.76
CA ILE A 85 9.65 -5.01 -9.07
C ILE A 85 10.30 -4.07 -10.09
N GLU A 86 10.52 -2.81 -9.74
CA GLU A 86 11.20 -1.84 -10.61
C GLU A 86 12.65 -2.24 -10.90
N SER A 87 13.38 -2.64 -9.86
CA SER A 87 14.79 -3.04 -9.99
C SER A 87 14.93 -4.28 -10.88
N GLY A 88 14.02 -5.25 -10.71
CA GLY A 88 13.97 -6.46 -11.52
C GLY A 88 13.51 -6.22 -12.97
N ALA A 89 12.59 -5.27 -13.20
CA ALA A 89 12.18 -4.87 -14.54
C ALA A 89 13.35 -4.24 -15.33
N ARG A 90 14.08 -3.30 -14.70
CA ARG A 90 15.24 -2.63 -15.32
C ARG A 90 16.39 -3.58 -15.65
N MET A 91 16.57 -4.67 -14.90
CA MET A 91 17.59 -5.69 -15.24
C MET A 91 17.22 -6.52 -16.47
N LYS A 92 15.94 -6.87 -16.68
CA LYS A 92 15.50 -7.66 -17.85
C LYS A 92 15.65 -6.92 -19.17
N GLU A 93 15.41 -5.61 -19.20
CA GLU A 93 15.56 -4.80 -20.41
C GLU A 93 17.01 -4.70 -20.90
N ARG A 94 17.98 -4.60 -19.98
CA ARG A 94 19.40 -4.54 -20.32
C ARG A 94 19.91 -5.83 -20.96
N THR A 95 19.41 -6.99 -20.54
CA THR A 95 19.79 -8.28 -21.13
C THR A 95 19.13 -8.59 -22.48
N LEU A 96 18.07 -7.88 -22.86
CA LEU A 96 17.41 -8.05 -24.16
C LEU A 96 17.94 -7.10 -25.24
N THR A 97 18.85 -6.18 -24.88
CA THR A 97 19.44 -5.17 -25.78
C THR A 97 20.94 -5.36 -26.03
N GLU A 98 21.55 -6.42 -25.50
CA GLU A 98 22.92 -6.88 -25.80
C GLU A 98 22.90 -8.13 -26.69
#